data_AF-A0A087GFL0-F1
#
_entry.id   AF-A0A087GFL0-F1
#
_cell.length_a   1.000
_cell.length_b   1.000
_cell.length_c   1.000
_cell.angle_alpha   90.00
_cell.angle_beta   90.00
_cell.angle_gamma   90.00
#
_symmetry.space_group_name_H-M   'P 1'
#
loop_
_entity.id
_entity.type
_entity.pdbx_description
1 polymer ?
#
loop_
_entity_poly.entity_id
_entity_poly.type
_entity_poly.pdbx_seq_one_letter_code
_entity_poly.pdbx_strand_id
1 'polypeptide(L)'
;MKKARLYLQIITIIIVLTLLSSPFKIVDAKNVRPICSQKLPGCVDIFFERFRFGPPVPAGCCDKWKKEIPCLCAFFSSKGSVNFMAGNRILRECEIPVSTCPK
;
A
#
# COMPACT_ATOMS: atom_id res chain seq x y z
N MET A 1 -37.33 4.97 -24.24
CA MET A 1 -36.21 4.05 -23.94
C MET A 1 -34.82 4.69 -23.90
N LYS A 2 -34.55 5.83 -24.57
CA LYS A 2 -33.19 6.44 -24.61
C LYS A 2 -32.71 7.02 -23.26
N LYS A 3 -33.61 7.57 -22.43
CA LYS A 3 -33.27 8.18 -21.13
C LYS A 3 -32.67 7.19 -20.12
N ALA A 4 -33.18 5.96 -20.08
CA ALA A 4 -32.69 4.92 -19.16
C ALA A 4 -31.27 4.45 -19.49
N ARG A 5 -30.92 4.33 -20.79
CA ARG A 5 -29.55 4.02 -21.23
C ARG A 5 -28.57 5.13 -20.90
N LEU A 6 -28.98 6.39 -21.08
CA LEU A 6 -28.15 7.55 -20.73
C LEU A 6 -27.87 7.60 -19.22
N TYR A 7 -28.89 7.32 -18.40
CA TYR A 7 -28.78 7.31 -16.95
C TYR A 7 -27.83 6.21 -16.45
N LEU A 8 -27.92 5.01 -17.03
CA LEU A 8 -27.05 3.89 -16.69
C LEU A 8 -25.59 4.21 -17.02
N GLN A 9 -25.31 4.81 -18.19
CA GLN A 9 -23.94 5.20 -18.58
C GLN A 9 -23.36 6.26 -17.64
N ILE A 10 -24.16 7.25 -17.22
CA ILE A 10 -23.72 8.27 -16.27
C ILE A 10 -23.35 7.64 -14.92
N ILE A 11 -24.16 6.70 -14.41
CA ILE A 11 -23.86 5.98 -13.15
C ILE A 11 -22.56 5.18 -13.27
N THR A 12 -22.35 4.47 -14.38
CA THR A 12 -21.11 3.70 -14.58
C THR A 12 -19.89 4.61 -14.62
N ILE A 13 -19.97 5.76 -15.29
CA ILE A 13 -18.90 6.76 -15.34
C ILE A 13 -18.60 7.31 -13.94
N ILE A 14 -19.63 7.61 -13.14
CA ILE A 14 -19.47 8.11 -11.77
C ILE A 14 -18.78 7.07 -10.89
N ILE A 15 -19.18 5.79 -10.98
CA ILE A 15 -18.55 4.69 -10.22
C ILE A 15 -17.07 4.51 -10.63
N VAL A 16 -16.78 4.57 -11.93
CA VAL A 16 -15.40 4.48 -12.42
C VAL A 16 -14.58 5.70 -11.97
N LEU A 17 -15.15 6.91 -12.01
CA LEU A 17 -14.49 8.12 -11.50
C LEU A 17 -14.23 8.04 -10.00
N THR A 18 -15.18 7.57 -9.18
CA THR A 18 -14.99 7.44 -7.73
C THR A 18 -13.98 6.37 -7.36
N LEU A 19 -13.90 5.27 -8.12
CA LEU A 19 -12.85 4.26 -7.95
C LEU A 19 -11.47 4.79 -8.36
N LEU A 20 -11.36 5.53 -9.47
CA LEU A 20 -10.10 6.14 -9.95
C LEU A 20 -9.63 7.32 -9.09
N SER A 21 -10.55 8.04 -8.46
CA SER A 21 -10.22 9.20 -7.61
C SER A 21 -9.91 8.83 -6.17
N SER A 22 -9.76 7.54 -5.85
CA SER A 22 -9.04 7.10 -4.66
C SER A 22 -7.68 7.80 -4.66
N PRO A 23 -7.47 8.83 -3.83
CA PRO A 23 -6.18 9.45 -3.82
C PRO A 23 -5.33 8.46 -3.03
N PHE A 24 -4.58 7.62 -3.74
CA PHE A 24 -3.25 7.26 -3.30
C PHE A 24 -2.50 8.59 -3.23
N LYS A 25 -2.82 9.42 -2.24
CA LYS A 25 -2.00 10.55 -1.85
C LYS A 25 -0.67 9.87 -1.62
N ILE A 26 0.29 10.24 -2.45
CA ILE A 26 1.70 9.98 -2.24
C ILE A 26 1.95 10.64 -0.89
N VAL A 27 1.74 9.88 0.18
CA VAL A 27 1.99 10.32 1.52
C VAL A 27 3.48 10.58 1.49
N ASP A 28 3.85 11.85 1.73
CA ASP A 28 5.23 12.26 1.82
C ASP A 28 6.00 11.19 2.60
N ALA A 29 7.10 10.67 2.05
CA ALA A 29 7.82 9.52 2.59
C ALA A 29 8.11 9.68 4.10
N LYS A 30 8.24 10.92 4.57
CA LYS A 30 8.45 11.27 5.97
C LYS A 30 7.25 10.95 6.87
N ASN A 31 6.02 10.95 6.35
CA ASN A 31 4.77 10.73 7.08
C ASN A 31 4.16 9.32 6.86
N VAL A 32 4.67 8.53 5.92
CA VAL A 32 4.19 7.15 5.68
C VAL A 32 4.34 6.29 6.94
N ARG A 33 5.51 6.40 7.59
CA ARG A 33 5.86 5.59 8.76
C ARG A 33 4.91 5.81 9.95
N PRO A 34 4.71 7.02 10.48
CA PRO A 34 3.83 7.21 11.65
C PRO A 34 2.38 6.79 11.38
N ILE A 35 1.85 7.02 10.17
CA ILE A 35 0.48 6.63 9.81
C ILE A 35 0.34 5.11 9.76
N CYS A 36 1.28 4.44 9.11
CA CYS A 36 1.24 2.99 8.98
C CYS A 36 1.62 2.25 10.26
N SER A 37 2.48 2.83 11.12
CA SER A 37 2.81 2.27 12.42
C SER A 37 1.61 2.23 13.38
N GLN A 38 0.68 3.19 13.29
CA GLN A 38 -0.57 3.13 14.06
C GLN A 38 -1.46 1.96 13.64
N LYS A 39 -1.48 1.64 12.34
CA LYS A 39 -2.28 0.54 11.79
C LYS A 39 -1.60 -0.83 11.92
N LEU A 40 -0.27 -0.84 11.92
CA LEU A 40 0.58 -2.03 11.92
C LEU A 40 1.56 -2.01 13.11
N PRO A 41 1.06 -1.89 14.36
CA PRO A 41 1.94 -1.76 15.53
C PRO A 41 2.83 -2.99 15.65
N GLY A 42 4.14 -2.74 15.85
CA GLY A 42 5.17 -3.78 15.97
C GLY A 42 5.60 -4.44 14.65
N CYS A 43 4.93 -4.17 13.54
CA CYS A 43 5.25 -4.77 12.23
C CYS A 43 5.95 -3.81 11.25
N VAL A 44 6.02 -2.52 11.57
CA VAL A 44 6.70 -1.53 10.72
C VAL A 44 8.18 -1.48 11.02
N ASP A 45 8.58 -1.30 12.28
CA ASP A 45 9.95 -0.92 12.66
C ASP A 45 11.02 -1.97 12.36
N ILE A 46 10.66 -3.25 12.39
CA ILE A 46 11.54 -4.38 12.06
C ILE A 46 12.12 -4.33 10.62
N PHE A 47 11.47 -3.60 9.72
CA PHE A 47 11.91 -3.45 8.33
C PHE A 47 12.87 -2.27 8.14
N PHE A 48 13.04 -1.44 9.18
CA PHE A 48 13.94 -0.29 9.22
C PHE A 48 15.27 -0.63 9.89
N GLU A 49 15.30 -1.68 10.70
CA GLU A 49 16.51 -2.16 11.37
C GLU A 49 17.25 -3.17 10.48
N ARG A 50 18.45 -2.77 10.00
CA ARG A 50 19.42 -3.58 9.23
C ARG A 50 18.89 -4.17 7.92
N PHE A 51 18.74 -3.28 6.94
CA PHE A 51 18.43 -3.39 5.51
C PHE A 51 18.68 -4.68 4.69
N ARG A 52 19.48 -5.66 5.15
CA ARG A 52 19.69 -6.95 4.42
C ARG A 52 19.57 -8.20 5.29
N PHE A 53 19.78 -8.07 6.59
CA PHE A 53 19.84 -9.19 7.55
C PHE A 53 19.04 -8.89 8.81
N GLY A 54 18.04 -7.99 8.68
CA GLY A 54 17.12 -7.69 9.75
C GLY A 54 16.45 -8.98 10.24
N PRO A 55 15.95 -8.97 11.49
CA PRO A 55 15.30 -10.15 12.06
C PRO A 55 14.19 -10.65 11.13
N PRO A 56 13.93 -11.97 11.12
CA PRO A 56 12.82 -12.52 10.35
C PRO A 56 11.52 -11.82 10.70
N VAL A 57 10.61 -11.75 9.73
CA VAL A 57 9.31 -11.11 9.94
C VAL A 57 8.55 -11.86 11.03
N PRO A 58 8.12 -11.20 12.13
CA PRO A 58 7.36 -11.81 13.19
C PRO A 58 6.09 -12.46 12.67
N ALA A 59 5.69 -13.56 13.32
CA ALA A 59 4.46 -14.27 13.01
C ALA A 59 3.25 -13.31 13.01
N GLY A 60 2.43 -13.41 11.97
CA GLY A 60 1.23 -12.57 11.80
C GLY A 60 1.47 -11.16 11.25
N CYS A 61 2.72 -10.69 11.12
CA CYS A 61 2.97 -9.39 10.48
C CYS A 61 2.65 -9.41 8.99
N CYS A 62 2.94 -10.51 8.28
CA CYS A 62 2.59 -10.63 6.87
C CYS A 62 1.08 -10.57 6.63
N ASP A 63 0.25 -11.17 7.49
CA ASP A 63 -1.20 -11.08 7.36
C ASP A 63 -1.71 -9.66 7.58
N LYS A 64 -1.10 -8.92 8.50
CA LYS A 64 -1.42 -7.50 8.71
C LYS A 64 -1.02 -6.66 7.49
N TRP A 65 0.17 -6.88 6.92
CA TRP A 65 0.61 -6.21 5.69
C TRP A 65 -0.29 -6.51 4.49
N LYS A 66 -0.75 -7.76 4.35
CA LYS A 66 -1.72 -8.16 3.32
C LYS A 66 -3.07 -7.46 3.48
N LYS A 67 -3.47 -7.09 4.69
CA LYS A 67 -4.69 -6.31 4.96
C LYS A 67 -4.49 -4.81 4.74
N GLU A 68 -3.27 -4.31 4.90
CA GLU A 68 -2.91 -2.89 4.74
C GLU A 68 -2.05 -2.64 3.50
N ILE A 69 -2.49 -3.17 2.35
CA ILE A 69 -1.87 -2.91 1.03
C ILE A 69 -1.61 -1.42 0.77
N PRO A 70 -2.52 -0.47 1.11
CA PRO A 70 -2.25 0.95 0.91
C PRO A 70 -0.97 1.43 1.60
N CYS A 71 -0.70 0.95 2.81
CA CYS A 71 0.52 1.26 3.54
C CYS A 71 1.74 0.64 2.86
N LEU A 72 1.67 -0.64 2.49
CA LEU A 72 2.75 -1.33 1.77
C LEU A 72 3.14 -0.57 0.49
N CYS A 73 2.15 -0.16 -0.29
CA CYS A 73 2.39 0.56 -1.53
C CYS A 73 2.94 1.97 -1.29
N ALA A 74 2.54 2.65 -0.22
CA ALA A 74 3.16 3.92 0.15
C ALA A 74 4.66 3.77 0.49
N PHE A 75 5.05 2.71 1.19
CA PHE A 75 6.47 2.39 1.40
C PHE A 75 7.17 2.09 0.07
N PHE A 76 6.60 1.22 -0.75
CA PHE A 76 7.18 0.80 -2.03
C PHE A 76 7.22 1.90 -3.11
N SER A 77 6.34 2.90 -3.04
CA SER A 77 6.35 4.03 -3.97
C SER A 77 7.36 5.12 -3.59
N SER A 78 7.91 5.07 -2.37
CA SER A 78 8.89 6.05 -1.86
C SER A 78 10.32 5.80 -2.39
N LYS A 79 10.49 5.64 -3.71
CA LYS A 79 11.74 5.23 -4.37
C LYS A 79 12.98 5.99 -3.85
N GLY A 80 14.09 5.27 -3.67
CA GLY A 80 15.36 5.84 -3.23
C GLY A 80 15.44 6.13 -1.72
N SER A 81 14.38 5.87 -0.95
CA SER A 81 14.36 6.04 0.50
C SER A 81 14.45 4.71 1.26
N VAL A 82 14.72 4.80 2.56
CA VAL A 82 14.60 3.69 3.52
C VAL A 82 13.21 3.02 3.46
N ASN A 83 12.16 3.78 3.18
CA ASN A 83 10.81 3.26 3.03
C ASN A 83 10.68 2.34 1.80
N PHE A 84 11.32 2.68 0.68
CA PHE A 84 11.33 1.83 -0.52
C PHE A 84 11.95 0.47 -0.22
N MET A 85 13.09 0.47 0.48
CA MET A 85 13.79 -0.76 0.86
C MET A 85 12.94 -1.61 1.81
N ALA A 86 12.30 -0.98 2.80
CA ALA A 86 11.36 -1.66 3.69
C ALA A 86 10.18 -2.27 2.92
N GLY A 87 9.53 -1.49 2.04
CA GLY A 87 8.42 -1.96 1.20
C GLY A 87 8.81 -3.13 0.30
N ASN A 88 9.96 -3.05 -0.36
CA ASN A 88 10.47 -4.14 -1.20
C ASN A 88 10.80 -5.40 -0.39
N ARG A 89 11.34 -5.24 0.83
CA ARG A 89 11.58 -6.37 1.73
C ARG A 89 10.27 -7.02 2.17
N ILE A 90 9.23 -6.24 2.52
CA ILE A 90 7.91 -6.77 2.88
C ILE A 90 7.30 -7.56 1.72
N LEU A 91 7.34 -7.01 0.51
CA LEU A 91 6.85 -7.71 -0.69
C LEU A 91 7.51 -9.08 -0.86
N ARG A 92 8.83 -9.16 -0.68
CA ARG A 92 9.61 -10.40 -0.81
C ARG A 92 9.34 -11.39 0.33
N GLU A 93 9.44 -10.96 1.57
CA GLU A 93 9.35 -11.85 2.75
C GLU A 93 7.92 -12.32 3.01
N CYS A 94 6.91 -11.53 2.63
CA CYS A 94 5.50 -11.88 2.80
C CYS A 94 4.85 -12.44 1.53
N GLU A 95 5.65 -12.69 0.48
CA GLU A 95 5.22 -13.25 -0.81
C GLU A 95 4.05 -12.47 -1.44
N ILE A 96 4.12 -11.14 -1.34
CA ILE A 96 3.12 -10.23 -1.92
C ILE A 96 3.64 -9.80 -3.30
N PRO A 97 2.89 -10.04 -4.39
CA PRO A 97 3.32 -9.66 -5.73
C PRO A 97 3.58 -8.16 -5.84
N VAL A 98 4.66 -7.77 -6.53
CA VAL A 98 4.96 -6.35 -6.82
C VAL A 98 3.82 -5.68 -7.61
N SER A 99 3.09 -6.46 -8.42
CA SER A 99 1.91 -6.00 -9.16
C SER A 99 0.73 -5.60 -8.27
N THR A 100 0.75 -5.95 -6.98
CA THR A 100 -0.27 -5.52 -6.00
C THR A 100 -0.22 -4.02 -5.74
N CYS A 101 0.93 -3.37 -5.95
CA CYS A 101 1.06 -1.93 -5.84
C CYS A 101 1.01 -1.26 -7.22
N PRO A 102 -0.01 -0.42 -7.49
CA PRO A 102 -0.06 0.33 -8.73
C PRO A 102 1.13 1.30 -8.81
N LYS A 103 1.74 1.39 -9.99
CA LYS A 103 2.87 2.28 -10.27
C LYS A 103 2.44 3.72 -10.44
#